data_AF-A0A7S2K8U7-F1
#
_entry.id   AF-A0A7S2K8U7-F1
#
_cell.length_a   1.000
_cell.length_b   1.000
_cell.length_c   1.000
_cell.angle_alpha   90.00
_cell.angle_beta   90.00
_cell.angle_gamma   90.00
#
_symmetry.space_group_name_H-M   'P 1'
#
loop_
_entity.id
_entity.type
_entity.pdbx_description
1 polymer ?
#
loop_
_entity_poly.entity_id
_entity_poly.type
_entity_poly.pdbx_seq_one_letter_code
_entity_poly.pdbx_strand_id
1 'polypeptide(L)'
;MPKMGSTSLHSYFDCGGYKSVHWKCGKRYCGECIEDAIQAGSSPLSTSKCTKNFGSYAQIDRGPEHLVQVNYLNEIVGGVPNATFILTFRNMTNWYKSMSNFNNLRQRFEAANITGLPRGVGRNVSEFSHFYCEYVKRVREEVAKYPGRHELIEIDIEDPTVGWQMEEAFGTSHTCWGKKNTAKHNDTVISVEELQRRD
;
A
#
# COMPACT_ATOMS: atom_id res chain seq x y z
N MET A 1 0.72 2.69 -1.15
CA MET A 1 0.35 4.13 -1.14
C MET A 1 -1.17 4.28 -1.08
N PRO A 2 -1.72 5.44 -0.66
CA PRO A 2 -3.16 5.70 -0.71
C PRO A 2 -3.75 5.48 -2.11
N LYS A 3 -4.97 4.95 -2.19
CA LYS A 3 -5.69 4.68 -3.46
C LYS A 3 -5.03 3.64 -4.39
N MET A 4 -4.07 2.86 -3.86
CA MET A 4 -3.46 1.70 -4.53
C MET A 4 -3.90 0.37 -3.89
N GLY A 5 -5.21 0.16 -3.71
CA GLY A 5 -5.74 -1.15 -3.33
C GLY A 5 -5.64 -1.53 -1.85
N SER A 6 -5.25 -0.61 -0.97
CA SER A 6 -5.08 -0.91 0.46
C SER A 6 -6.34 -1.43 1.17
N THR A 7 -7.54 -1.02 0.76
CA THR A 7 -8.79 -1.58 1.30
C THR A 7 -8.99 -3.03 0.87
N SER A 8 -8.67 -3.37 -0.39
CA SER A 8 -8.73 -4.75 -0.89
C SER A 8 -7.71 -5.64 -0.18
N LEU A 9 -6.48 -5.16 0.00
CA LEU A 9 -5.45 -5.85 0.81
C LEU A 9 -5.92 -6.10 2.23
N HIS A 10 -6.50 -5.08 2.88
CA HIS A 10 -7.02 -5.23 4.24
C HIS A 10 -8.07 -6.36 4.31
N SER A 11 -9.06 -6.33 3.42
CA SER A 11 -10.11 -7.36 3.35
C SER A 11 -9.58 -8.75 3.00
N TYR A 12 -8.59 -8.86 2.12
CA TYR A 12 -7.98 -10.12 1.75
C TYR A 12 -7.36 -10.82 2.96
N PHE A 13 -6.49 -10.11 3.70
CA PHE A 13 -5.85 -10.66 4.89
C PHE A 13 -6.84 -10.93 6.02
N ASP A 14 -7.84 -10.06 6.21
CA ASP A 14 -8.90 -10.29 7.20
C ASP A 14 -9.70 -11.57 6.88
N CYS A 15 -10.05 -11.78 5.60
CA CYS A 15 -10.70 -12.99 5.11
C CYS A 15 -9.84 -14.25 5.32
N GLY A 16 -8.51 -14.14 5.19
CA GLY A 16 -7.54 -15.19 5.50
C GLY A 16 -7.31 -15.44 7.00
N GLY A 17 -8.03 -14.76 7.90
CA GLY A 17 -7.92 -14.93 9.35
C GLY A 17 -6.81 -14.11 10.02
N TYR A 18 -6.13 -13.23 9.30
CA TYR A 18 -5.13 -12.34 9.88
C TYR A 18 -5.81 -11.17 10.60
N LYS A 19 -5.23 -10.73 11.71
CA LYS A 19 -5.56 -9.41 12.29
C LYS A 19 -4.97 -8.33 11.39
N SER A 20 -5.76 -7.91 10.41
CA SER A 20 -5.38 -6.93 9.41
C SER A 20 -5.79 -5.52 9.84
N VAL A 21 -4.96 -4.52 9.57
CA VAL A 21 -5.31 -3.10 9.75
C VAL A 21 -5.16 -2.31 8.46
N HIS A 22 -6.03 -1.32 8.34
CA HIS A 22 -5.94 -0.28 7.31
C HIS A 22 -5.31 0.98 7.95
N TRP A 23 -5.73 2.19 7.60
CA TRP A 23 -5.10 3.43 8.10
C TRP A 23 -5.25 3.67 9.62
N LYS A 24 -6.10 2.91 10.33
CA LYS A 24 -6.26 2.97 11.80
C LYS A 24 -5.60 1.78 12.49
N CYS A 25 -4.69 2.06 13.40
CA CYS A 25 -4.05 1.09 14.28
C CYS A 25 -4.67 1.17 15.68
N GLY A 26 -5.96 0.83 15.78
CA GLY A 26 -6.76 1.03 17.00
C GLY A 26 -7.41 2.41 17.05
N LYS A 27 -7.13 3.19 18.12
CA LYS A 27 -7.69 4.55 18.29
C LYS A 27 -6.92 5.63 17.53
N ARG A 28 -5.72 5.31 17.04
CA ARG A 28 -4.81 6.23 16.34
C ARG A 28 -4.66 5.87 14.87
N TYR A 29 -4.17 6.83 14.07
CA TYR A 29 -3.71 6.55 12.71
C TYR A 29 -2.41 5.76 12.77
N CYS A 30 -2.25 4.78 11.88
CA CYS A 30 -1.01 4.00 11.82
C CYS A 30 0.21 4.90 11.55
N GLY A 31 0.10 5.86 10.63
CA GLY A 31 1.20 6.75 10.28
C GLY A 31 1.72 7.56 11.47
N GLU A 32 0.83 8.11 12.29
CA GLU A 32 1.22 8.88 13.47
C GLU A 32 1.94 8.00 14.51
N CYS A 33 1.40 6.82 14.81
CA CYS A 33 1.98 5.99 15.86
C CYS A 33 3.31 5.36 15.45
N ILE A 34 3.47 5.03 14.15
CA ILE A 34 4.72 4.50 13.58
C ILE A 34 5.79 5.60 13.60
N GLU A 35 5.42 6.81 13.18
CA GLU A 35 6.31 7.97 13.25
C GLU A 35 6.77 8.25 14.69
N ASP A 36 5.84 8.29 15.65
CA ASP A 36 6.19 8.45 17.07
C ASP A 36 7.14 7.36 17.57
N ALA A 37 6.94 6.10 17.13
CA ALA A 37 7.78 4.98 17.54
C ALA A 37 9.21 5.15 17.01
N ILE A 38 9.34 5.49 15.73
CA ILE A 38 10.64 5.73 15.07
C ILE A 38 11.36 6.91 15.73
N GLN A 39 10.66 8.02 15.96
CA GLN A 39 11.23 9.20 16.63
C GLN A 39 11.67 8.93 18.07
N ALA A 40 11.00 7.99 18.75
CA ALA A 40 11.39 7.52 20.08
C ALA A 40 12.51 6.46 20.07
N GLY A 41 13.11 6.14 18.91
CA GLY A 41 14.13 5.10 18.77
C GLY A 41 13.62 3.68 19.01
N SER A 42 12.30 3.48 18.94
CA SER A 42 11.65 2.17 19.08
C SER A 42 11.43 1.50 17.71
N SER A 43 11.14 0.20 17.70
CA SER A 43 10.73 -0.49 16.48
C SER A 43 9.50 0.20 15.85
N PRO A 44 9.44 0.36 14.52
CA PRO A 44 8.33 1.01 13.81
C PRO A 44 6.94 0.47 14.16
N LEU A 45 6.84 -0.83 14.43
CA LEU A 45 5.59 -1.51 14.77
C LEU A 45 5.49 -1.82 16.27
N SER A 46 6.22 -1.07 17.11
CA SER A 46 6.22 -1.28 18.56
C SER A 46 4.83 -1.16 19.15
N THR A 47 4.44 -2.21 19.90
CA THR A 47 3.14 -2.30 20.57
C THR A 47 2.95 -1.25 21.67
N SER A 48 4.05 -0.64 22.14
CA SER A 48 4.02 0.43 23.14
C SER A 48 3.48 1.76 22.60
N LYS A 49 3.54 1.97 21.27
CA LYS A 49 3.12 3.22 20.60
C LYS A 49 1.98 2.98 19.61
N CYS A 50 2.05 1.89 18.85
CA CYS A 50 0.99 1.42 17.97
C CYS A 50 0.25 0.26 18.63
N THR A 51 -1.02 0.46 18.98
CA THR A 51 -1.78 -0.57 19.69
C THR A 51 -1.88 -1.90 18.92
N LYS A 52 -1.63 -3.02 19.62
CA LYS A 52 -1.84 -4.44 19.26
C LYS A 52 -0.88 -5.09 18.26
N ASN A 53 -0.73 -6.40 18.41
CA ASN A 53 -0.04 -7.30 17.48
C ASN A 53 -0.96 -7.58 16.27
N PHE A 54 -0.64 -7.00 15.12
CA PHE A 54 -1.34 -7.21 13.85
C PHE A 54 -0.52 -8.10 12.92
N GLY A 55 -1.21 -8.94 12.15
CA GLY A 55 -0.58 -9.81 11.16
C GLY A 55 -0.42 -9.16 9.78
N SER A 56 -1.14 -8.07 9.50
CA SER A 56 -1.03 -7.34 8.23
C SER A 56 -1.31 -5.85 8.42
N TYR A 57 -0.51 -5.01 7.76
CA TYR A 57 -0.64 -3.56 7.72
C TYR A 57 -0.87 -3.10 6.28
N ALA A 58 -2.13 -3.02 5.85
CA ALA A 58 -2.48 -2.73 4.46
C ALA A 58 -2.38 -1.24 4.09
N GLN A 59 -2.39 -0.33 5.07
CA GLN A 59 -2.08 1.08 4.88
C GLN A 59 -1.52 1.66 6.18
N ILE A 60 -0.33 2.25 6.10
CA ILE A 60 0.36 2.79 7.28
C ILE A 60 0.46 4.31 7.29
N ASP A 61 -0.30 5.03 6.47
CA ASP A 61 -0.29 6.50 6.41
C ASP A 61 -1.57 7.16 6.93
N ARG A 62 -1.50 8.47 7.13
CA ARG A 62 -2.66 9.38 7.30
C ARG A 62 -2.81 10.30 6.08
N GLY A 63 -2.41 9.83 4.90
CA GLY A 63 -2.16 10.69 3.74
C GLY A 63 -0.76 11.32 3.77
N PRO A 64 -0.51 12.34 2.93
CA PRO A 64 0.83 12.86 2.68
C PRO A 64 1.50 13.50 3.90
N GLU A 65 0.74 13.91 4.91
CA GLU A 65 1.23 14.52 6.14
C GLU A 65 1.93 13.52 7.06
N HIS A 66 1.57 12.23 6.97
CA HIS A 66 2.22 11.13 7.71
C HIS A 66 2.46 9.94 6.78
N LEU A 67 3.15 10.20 5.67
CA LEU A 67 3.45 9.19 4.65
C LEU A 67 4.70 8.38 5.03
N VAL A 68 4.63 7.69 6.16
CA VAL A 68 5.78 7.06 6.81
C VAL A 68 6.46 6.01 5.94
N GLN A 69 5.70 5.28 5.11
CA GLN A 69 6.26 4.32 4.16
C GLN A 69 7.18 4.96 3.10
N VAL A 70 7.11 6.28 2.91
CA VAL A 70 7.99 7.03 2.00
C VAL A 70 9.08 7.76 2.77
N ASN A 71 8.72 8.45 3.86
CA ASN A 71 9.66 9.31 4.58
C ASN A 71 10.58 8.55 5.54
N TYR A 72 10.13 7.40 6.05
CA TYR A 72 10.87 6.56 7.00
C TYR A 72 11.05 5.14 6.49
N LEU A 73 11.24 4.98 5.18
CA LEU A 73 11.28 3.67 4.53
C LEU A 73 12.44 2.81 5.07
N ASN A 74 13.63 3.39 5.27
CA ASN A 74 14.79 2.67 5.80
C ASN A 74 14.58 2.25 7.26
N GLU A 75 13.98 3.08 8.10
CA GLU A 75 13.66 2.72 9.48
C GLU A 75 12.59 1.64 9.54
N ILE A 76 11.57 1.70 8.67
CA ILE A 76 10.53 0.69 8.57
C ILE A 76 11.13 -0.65 8.16
N VAL A 77 11.86 -0.70 7.03
CA VAL A 77 12.43 -1.95 6.53
C VAL A 77 13.49 -2.49 7.50
N GLY A 78 14.36 -1.64 8.04
CA GLY A 78 15.36 -2.07 9.02
C GLY A 78 14.77 -2.54 10.35
N GLY A 79 13.72 -1.88 10.83
CA GLY A 79 13.21 -2.02 12.18
C GLY A 79 12.16 -3.11 12.41
N VAL A 80 11.61 -3.72 11.35
CA VAL A 80 10.63 -4.82 11.46
C VAL A 80 11.32 -6.17 11.24
N PRO A 81 11.17 -7.17 12.12
CA PRO A 81 11.76 -8.50 11.90
C PRO A 81 10.91 -9.33 10.93
N ASN A 82 11.56 -10.13 10.07
CA ASN A 82 10.95 -11.19 9.26
C ASN A 82 9.61 -10.82 8.60
N ALA A 83 9.60 -9.74 7.82
CA ALA A 83 8.40 -9.24 7.15
C ALA A 83 8.41 -9.53 5.64
N THR A 84 7.22 -9.82 5.12
CA THR A 84 6.91 -9.76 3.68
C THR A 84 6.32 -8.40 3.36
N PHE A 85 6.97 -7.64 2.50
CA PHE A 85 6.50 -6.34 2.02
C PHE A 85 5.67 -6.53 0.76
N ILE A 86 4.58 -5.77 0.64
CA ILE A 86 3.74 -5.76 -0.56
C ILE A 86 3.83 -4.40 -1.21
N LEU A 87 4.28 -4.37 -2.46
CA LEU A 87 4.29 -3.16 -3.28
C LEU A 87 3.21 -3.27 -4.35
N THR A 88 2.18 -2.44 -4.22
CA THR A 88 1.05 -2.44 -5.14
C THR A 88 1.28 -1.49 -6.31
N PHE A 89 1.00 -1.96 -7.51
CA PHE A 89 0.98 -1.21 -8.75
C PHE A 89 -0.45 -0.98 -9.20
N ARG A 90 -0.59 0.03 -10.07
CA ARG A 90 -1.81 0.43 -10.73
C ARG A 90 -1.41 1.27 -11.94
N ASN A 91 -2.22 1.31 -13.00
CA ASN A 91 -2.01 2.28 -14.06
C ASN A 91 -1.90 3.72 -13.49
N MET A 92 -0.83 4.42 -13.83
CA MET A 92 -0.52 5.74 -13.24
C MET A 92 -1.59 6.79 -13.52
N THR A 93 -2.20 6.78 -14.70
CA THR A 93 -3.30 7.68 -15.05
C THR A 93 -4.54 7.39 -14.19
N ASN A 94 -4.88 6.10 -14.01
CA ASN A 94 -5.99 5.68 -13.17
C ASN A 94 -5.76 6.03 -11.70
N TRP A 95 -4.55 5.82 -11.19
CA TRP A 95 -4.19 6.19 -9.83
C TRP A 95 -4.24 7.70 -9.63
N TYR A 96 -3.66 8.48 -10.54
CA TYR A 96 -3.70 9.94 -10.49
C TYR A 96 -5.12 10.49 -10.48
N LYS A 97 -5.99 9.96 -11.35
CA LYS A 97 -7.44 10.27 -11.36
C LYS A 97 -8.11 9.89 -10.04
N SER A 98 -7.77 8.74 -9.47
CA SER A 98 -8.34 8.26 -8.20
C SER A 98 -8.00 9.17 -7.01
N MET A 99 -6.76 9.67 -6.94
CA MET A 99 -6.37 10.65 -5.91
C MET A 99 -7.01 12.02 -6.14
N SER A 100 -7.14 12.44 -7.40
CA SER A 100 -7.76 13.71 -7.78
C SER A 100 -9.23 13.78 -7.33
N ASN A 101 -9.91 12.64 -7.32
CA ASN A 101 -11.33 12.52 -6.97
C ASN A 101 -11.59 12.22 -5.48
N PHE A 102 -10.55 12.11 -4.64
CA PHE A 102 -10.71 11.67 -3.26
C PHE A 102 -10.24 12.74 -2.26
N ASN A 103 -11.17 13.45 -1.61
CA ASN A 103 -10.93 14.36 -0.48
C ASN A 103 -9.70 15.28 -0.64
N ASN A 104 -9.56 15.91 -1.81
CA ASN A 104 -8.43 16.77 -2.18
C ASN A 104 -7.04 16.13 -2.00
N LEU A 105 -6.95 14.80 -2.04
CA LEU A 105 -5.71 14.06 -1.75
C LEU A 105 -4.59 14.44 -2.71
N ARG A 106 -4.89 14.61 -4.00
CA ARG A 106 -3.91 15.08 -4.99
C ARG A 106 -3.32 16.44 -4.62
N GLN A 107 -4.17 17.42 -4.26
CA GLN A 107 -3.75 18.75 -3.83
C GLN A 107 -2.91 18.68 -2.55
N ARG A 108 -3.25 17.79 -1.62
CA ARG A 108 -2.47 17.58 -0.38
C ARG A 108 -1.09 16.98 -0.67
N PHE A 109 -0.98 16.06 -1.63
CA PHE A 109 0.32 15.55 -2.09
C PHE A 109 1.17 16.65 -2.71
N GLU A 110 0.58 17.49 -3.55
CA GLU A 110 1.27 18.65 -4.16
C GLU A 110 1.74 19.66 -3.10
N ALA A 111 0.97 19.89 -2.04
CA ALA A 111 1.30 20.86 -0.99
C ALA A 111 2.32 20.34 0.05
N ALA A 112 2.42 19.02 0.21
CA ALA A 112 3.30 18.38 1.18
C ALA A 112 4.77 18.39 0.70
N ASN A 113 5.69 18.30 1.67
CA ASN A 113 7.10 18.05 1.37
C ASN A 113 7.39 16.58 1.66
N ILE A 114 7.38 15.74 0.63
CA ILE A 114 7.55 14.29 0.74
C ILE A 114 8.92 13.93 0.16
N THR A 115 9.57 12.92 0.74
CA THR A 115 10.84 12.43 0.20
C THR A 115 10.68 11.98 -1.25
N GLY A 116 11.37 12.63 -2.19
CA GLY A 116 11.25 12.38 -3.62
C GLY A 116 10.09 13.11 -4.33
N LEU A 117 9.27 13.88 -3.60
CA LEU A 117 8.23 14.75 -4.15
C LEU A 117 8.19 16.08 -3.38
N PRO A 118 9.02 17.06 -3.78
CA PRO A 118 9.04 18.38 -3.16
C PRO A 118 7.71 19.12 -3.29
N ARG A 119 7.45 20.07 -2.39
CA ARG A 119 6.27 20.94 -2.44
C ARG A 119 6.16 21.61 -3.82
N GLY A 120 4.97 21.55 -4.42
CA GLY A 120 4.65 22.11 -5.73
C GLY A 120 4.91 21.17 -6.90
N VAL A 121 5.43 19.97 -6.67
CA VAL A 121 5.65 18.92 -7.68
C VAL A 121 4.52 17.88 -7.62
N GLY A 122 4.27 17.17 -8.72
CA GLY A 122 3.21 16.14 -8.81
C GLY A 122 1.90 16.71 -9.34
N ARG A 123 1.97 17.79 -10.13
CA ARG A 123 0.81 18.53 -10.68
C ARG A 123 0.17 17.85 -11.87
N ASN A 124 0.83 16.85 -12.44
CA ASN A 124 0.36 16.07 -13.57
C ASN A 124 0.84 14.62 -13.47
N VAL A 125 0.32 13.75 -14.34
CA VAL A 125 0.63 12.32 -14.35
C VAL A 125 2.13 12.08 -14.54
N SER A 126 2.83 12.87 -15.35
CA SER A 126 4.27 12.68 -15.61
C SER A 126 5.13 12.94 -14.39
N GLU A 127 4.97 14.11 -13.75
CA GLU A 127 5.68 14.47 -12.51
C GLU A 127 5.40 13.43 -11.41
N PHE A 128 4.13 13.02 -11.27
CA PHE A 128 3.73 12.06 -10.25
C PHE A 128 4.23 10.63 -10.54
N SER A 129 4.32 10.24 -11.81
CA SER A 129 4.90 8.96 -12.22
C SER A 129 6.40 8.90 -11.94
N HIS A 130 7.14 9.99 -12.17
CA HIS A 130 8.56 10.04 -11.85
C HIS A 130 8.81 9.79 -10.36
N PHE A 131 8.07 10.49 -9.48
CA PHE A 131 8.10 10.24 -8.05
C PHE A 131 7.84 8.77 -7.70
N TYR A 132 6.78 8.17 -8.28
CA TYR A 132 6.45 6.79 -7.98
C TYR A 132 7.52 5.80 -8.48
N CYS A 133 8.09 6.03 -9.66
CA CYS A 133 9.19 5.22 -10.19
C CYS A 133 10.43 5.25 -9.27
N GLU A 134 10.82 6.42 -8.77
CA GLU A 134 11.95 6.54 -7.84
C GLU A 134 11.61 5.91 -6.47
N TYR A 135 10.36 6.02 -6.01
CA TYR A 135 9.91 5.32 -4.81
C TYR A 135 10.01 3.79 -4.96
N VAL A 136 9.57 3.24 -6.09
CA VAL A 136 9.66 1.79 -6.38
C VAL A 136 11.10 1.30 -6.34
N LYS A 137 12.03 2.02 -7.00
CA LYS A 137 13.46 1.68 -6.97
C LYS A 137 13.98 1.63 -5.53
N ARG A 138 13.68 2.67 -4.75
CA ARG A 138 14.10 2.75 -3.35
C ARG A 138 13.51 1.63 -2.49
N VAL A 139 12.24 1.26 -2.68
CA VAL A 139 11.64 0.11 -1.96
C VAL A 139 12.41 -1.18 -2.27
N ARG A 140 12.67 -1.46 -3.54
CA ARG A 140 13.43 -2.65 -3.96
C ARG A 140 14.83 -2.66 -3.34
N GLU A 141 15.54 -1.53 -3.40
CA GLU A 141 16.87 -1.36 -2.83
C GLU A 141 16.88 -1.54 -1.30
N GLU A 142 15.95 -0.93 -0.58
CA GLU A 142 15.89 -1.02 0.89
C GLU A 142 15.57 -2.44 1.35
N VAL A 143 14.63 -3.13 0.70
CA VAL A 143 14.30 -4.53 1.04
C VAL A 143 15.46 -5.47 0.73
N ALA A 144 16.15 -5.27 -0.39
CA ALA A 144 17.29 -6.10 -0.81
C ALA A 144 18.49 -6.04 0.15
N LYS A 145 18.57 -5.03 1.04
CA LYS A 145 19.60 -4.96 2.09
C LYS A 145 19.49 -6.08 3.13
N TYR A 146 18.38 -6.81 3.17
CA TYR A 146 18.09 -7.82 4.19
C TYR A 146 17.73 -9.19 3.59
N PRO A 147 18.63 -9.81 2.82
CA PRO A 147 18.37 -11.10 2.16
C PRO A 147 18.05 -12.19 3.19
N GLY A 148 17.05 -13.02 2.90
CA GLY A 148 16.60 -14.11 3.78
C GLY A 148 15.82 -13.66 5.03
N ARG A 149 15.82 -12.35 5.35
CA ARG A 149 14.97 -11.76 6.40
C ARG A 149 13.70 -11.15 5.81
N HIS A 150 13.76 -10.64 4.59
CA HIS A 150 12.64 -9.97 3.96
C HIS A 150 12.31 -10.57 2.60
N GLU A 151 11.03 -10.45 2.28
CA GLU A 151 10.48 -10.74 0.96
C GLU A 151 9.77 -9.49 0.43
N LEU A 152 9.78 -9.33 -0.88
CA LEU A 152 9.03 -8.29 -1.58
C LEU A 152 8.12 -8.96 -2.60
N ILE A 153 6.81 -8.77 -2.43
CA ILE A 153 5.78 -9.21 -3.36
C ILE A 153 5.24 -7.99 -4.09
N GLU A 154 5.36 -7.98 -5.41
CA GLU A 154 4.90 -6.91 -6.28
C GLU A 154 3.62 -7.37 -7.00
N ILE A 155 2.55 -6.60 -6.88
CA ILE A 155 1.25 -6.95 -7.48
C ILE A 155 0.66 -5.76 -8.23
N ASP A 156 0.09 -5.99 -9.41
CA ASP A 156 -0.79 -5.00 -10.06
C ASP A 156 -2.23 -5.25 -9.62
N ILE A 157 -2.84 -4.30 -8.92
CA ILE A 157 -4.20 -4.46 -8.40
C ILE A 157 -5.27 -4.38 -9.50
N GLU A 158 -4.90 -3.98 -10.72
CA GLU A 158 -5.77 -3.95 -11.89
C GLU A 158 -5.67 -5.23 -12.74
N ASP A 159 -4.69 -6.09 -12.46
CA ASP A 159 -4.55 -7.41 -13.10
C ASP A 159 -5.72 -8.32 -12.68
N PRO A 160 -6.48 -8.91 -13.62
CA PRO A 160 -7.56 -9.84 -13.28
C PRO A 160 -7.09 -11.08 -12.52
N THR A 161 -5.80 -11.42 -12.61
CA THR A 161 -5.20 -12.61 -11.97
C THR A 161 -4.66 -12.37 -10.56
N VAL A 162 -4.67 -11.13 -10.06
CA VAL A 162 -4.04 -10.76 -8.78
C VAL A 162 -4.55 -11.58 -7.58
N GLY A 163 -5.80 -12.04 -7.60
CA GLY A 163 -6.32 -12.92 -6.54
C GLY A 163 -5.54 -14.22 -6.42
N TRP A 164 -5.19 -14.85 -7.55
CA TRP A 164 -4.39 -16.07 -7.59
C TRP A 164 -2.93 -15.81 -7.22
N GLN A 165 -2.36 -14.69 -7.67
CA GLN A 165 -1.00 -14.28 -7.27
C GLN A 165 -0.90 -14.11 -5.75
N MET A 166 -1.93 -13.52 -5.13
CA MET A 166 -2.01 -13.38 -3.68
C MET A 166 -2.18 -14.74 -2.99
N GLU A 167 -3.01 -15.63 -3.52
CA GLU A 167 -3.17 -16.99 -2.98
C GLU A 167 -1.87 -17.79 -3.03
N GLU A 168 -1.12 -17.72 -4.13
CA GLU A 168 0.19 -18.35 -4.25
C GLU A 168 1.18 -17.79 -3.20
N ALA A 169 1.20 -16.47 -3.01
CA ALA A 169 2.14 -15.82 -2.10
C ALA A 169 1.80 -16.02 -0.61
N PHE A 170 0.51 -16.06 -0.24
CA PHE A 170 0.07 -16.00 1.17
C PHE A 170 -0.80 -17.17 1.63
N GLY A 171 -1.16 -18.09 0.72
CA GLY A 171 -2.01 -19.26 1.03
C GLY A 171 -3.45 -18.93 1.38
N THR A 172 -3.89 -17.67 1.23
CA THR A 172 -5.28 -17.26 1.44
C THR A 172 -6.04 -17.35 0.11
N SER A 173 -7.19 -18.03 0.10
CA SER A 173 -8.01 -18.26 -1.10
C SER A 173 -8.13 -17.03 -1.99
N HIS A 174 -7.92 -17.16 -3.31
CA HIS A 174 -8.10 -16.05 -4.26
C HIS A 174 -9.49 -15.42 -4.19
N THR A 175 -10.50 -16.17 -3.73
CA THR A 175 -11.88 -15.67 -3.54
C THR A 175 -11.99 -14.61 -2.43
N CYS A 176 -11.00 -14.50 -1.54
CA CYS A 176 -10.89 -13.40 -0.58
C CYS A 176 -10.50 -12.07 -1.24
N TRP A 177 -9.92 -12.12 -2.44
CA TRP A 177 -9.56 -10.90 -3.16
C TRP A 177 -10.77 -10.31 -3.87
N GLY A 178 -10.90 -8.98 -3.83
CA GLY A 178 -11.97 -8.30 -4.57
C GLY A 178 -11.78 -6.79 -4.63
N LYS A 179 -12.39 -6.16 -5.65
CA LYS A 179 -12.42 -4.70 -5.77
C LYS A 179 -13.29 -4.09 -4.67
N LYS A 180 -12.65 -3.43 -3.70
CA LYS A 180 -13.33 -2.67 -2.64
C LYS A 180 -13.04 -1.18 -2.84
N ASN A 181 -13.94 -0.32 -2.38
CA ASN A 181 -13.79 1.14 -2.43
C ASN A 181 -13.71 1.71 -3.87
N THR A 182 -14.53 1.16 -4.78
CA THR A 182 -14.77 1.70 -6.12
C THR A 182 -15.76 2.86 -6.06
N ALA A 183 -15.53 3.91 -6.85
CA ALA A 183 -16.62 4.84 -7.19
C ALA A 183 -17.68 4.02 -7.96
N LYS A 184 -18.97 4.22 -7.68
CA LYS A 184 -20.05 3.47 -8.35
C LYS A 184 -19.91 3.58 -9.87
N HIS A 185 -19.42 2.53 -10.50
CA HIS A 185 -19.56 2.27 -11.93
C HIS A 185 -20.15 0.86 -12.05
N ASN A 186 -21.14 0.71 -12.93
CA ASN A 186 -21.73 -0.58 -13.28
C ASN A 186 -20.68 -1.41 -14.04
N ASP A 187 -19.83 -2.11 -13.29
CA ASP A 187 -18.94 -3.10 -13.87
C ASP A 187 -19.69 -4.43 -13.91
N THR A 188 -20.27 -4.74 -15.07
CA THR A 188 -20.73 -6.09 -15.39
C THR A 188 -19.53 -7.02 -15.30
N VAL A 189 -19.56 -7.94 -14.35
CA VAL A 189 -18.53 -8.97 -14.19
C VAL A 189 -18.61 -9.89 -15.40
N ILE A 190 -17.67 -9.77 -16.34
CA ILE A 190 -17.46 -10.75 -17.40
C ILE A 190 -16.77 -11.95 -16.75
N SER A 191 -17.34 -13.15 -16.89
CA SER A 191 -16.78 -14.36 -16.29
C SER A 191 -15.54 -14.83 -17.05
N VAL A 192 -14.62 -15.51 -16.37
CA VAL A 192 -13.41 -16.10 -16.98
C VAL A 192 -13.79 -17.12 -18.07
N GLU A 193 -14.96 -17.73 -17.95
CA GLU A 193 -15.55 -18.65 -18.93
C GLU A 193 -15.91 -17.97 -20.26
N GLU A 194 -16.13 -16.65 -20.28
CA GLU A 194 -16.33 -15.86 -21.51
C GLU A 194 -15.01 -15.46 -22.17
N LEU A 195 -13.92 -15.36 -21.41
CA LEU A 195 -12.58 -15.06 -21.95
C LEU A 195 -11.95 -16.29 -22.60
N GLN A 196 -12.16 -17.48 -22.04
CA GLN A 196 -11.62 -18.74 -22.56
C GLN A 196 -12.34 -19.27 -23.82
N ARG A 197 -13.46 -18.66 -24.24
CA ARG A 197 -14.20 -19.03 -25.46
C ARG A 197 -13.84 -18.21 -26.71
N ARG A 198 -12.85 -17.33 -26.62
CA ARG A 198 -12.47 -16.42 -27.70
C ARG A 198 -11.11 -16.72 -28.34
N ASP A 199 -10.50 -17.86 -28.03
CA ASP A 199 -9.33 -18.41 -28.71
C ASP A 199 -9.73 -19.56 -29.66
#